data_AF-A0A6B3Q4I1-F1
#
_entry.id   AF-A0A6B3Q4I1-F1
#
_cell.length_a   1.000
_cell.length_b   1.000
_cell.length_c   1.000
_cell.angle_alpha   90.00
_cell.angle_beta   90.00
_cell.angle_gamma   90.00
#
_symmetry.space_group_name_H-M   'P 1'
#
loop_
_entity.id
_entity.type
_entity.pdbx_description
1 polymer ?
#
loop_
_entity_poly.entity_id
_entity_poly.type
_entity_poly.pdbx_seq_one_letter_code
_entity_poly.pdbx_strand_id
1 'polypeptide(L)'
;MELEKLKNNRISNEWKETFNDNVDYLENLEKNLDEQHKSTNSRIDNLVLHSGGDSPNEVVDARINAEGTIYPTLYSRLLALDNLFNLNYTELKTRQDNQQGQLNQLNVSVGTLMGAYGETLDLYVAKTGSDQSGDGTEKNPFLTIQAAVNQIPLLTSSRVTIWIGDGVYLEDVAIRNLKAVSITLRSRQSVTDVTSDLSVKVRSISFISSLGYQQVNGIEFVDQANISGQLKCAIYSEQSSYLAVWNCRFAETTYGKSNRCLFATGGSKIATNNNYYLNQNCIAEARNLADINIDPSDQGTGNDYGIIADNGTARIKVVGSKVKANRIAEVRNQGNVVTGKIIRQITNDDISDRDNITNVNGTIKREGDTVTIAIKYECNNYPSDTSNTRNVILVPAGFQRDQSYPAYHPLALYRNETQPAGARAGLTQASRVVAYSGNGSSYISGTWVTNDPIPII
;
A
#
# COMPACT_ATOMS: atom_id res chain seq x y z
N MET A 1 -51.21 -36.76 88.61
CA MET A 1 -50.47 -37.96 89.09
C MET A 1 -51.21 -38.41 90.34
N GLU A 2 -51.58 -39.69 90.55
CA GLU A 2 -52.40 -40.05 91.72
C GLU A 2 -51.61 -39.82 93.03
N LEU A 3 -52.16 -38.99 93.91
CA LEU A 3 -51.59 -38.64 95.20
C LEU A 3 -51.94 -39.73 96.23
N GLU A 4 -50.95 -40.15 97.01
CA GLU A 4 -51.09 -41.32 97.87
C GLU A 4 -51.88 -41.01 99.15
N LYS A 5 -53.00 -41.71 99.33
CA LYS A 5 -53.84 -41.59 100.53
C LYS A 5 -53.30 -42.44 101.70
N LEU A 6 -53.44 -41.92 102.92
CA LEU A 6 -53.03 -42.63 104.14
C LEU A 6 -54.05 -43.72 104.50
N LYS A 7 -53.65 -45.00 104.40
CA LYS A 7 -54.54 -46.16 104.64
C LYS A 7 -54.22 -46.94 105.93
N ASN A 8 -52.94 -47.19 106.25
CA ASN A 8 -52.53 -47.97 107.43
C ASN A 8 -51.48 -47.23 108.27
N ASN A 9 -51.91 -46.53 109.34
CA ASN A 9 -51.00 -45.94 110.31
C ASN A 9 -51.66 -45.78 111.70
N ARG A 10 -50.86 -45.44 112.72
CA ARG A 10 -51.30 -45.24 114.13
C ARG A 10 -51.92 -43.86 114.41
N ILE A 11 -52.17 -43.04 113.39
CA ILE A 11 -52.77 -41.70 113.53
C ILE A 11 -54.28 -41.84 113.74
N SER A 12 -54.88 -40.90 114.48
CA SER A 12 -56.33 -40.88 114.73
C SER A 12 -57.12 -40.85 113.42
N ASN A 13 -58.29 -41.48 113.43
CA ASN A 13 -59.11 -41.62 112.23
C ASN A 13 -59.57 -40.27 111.67
N GLU A 14 -59.93 -39.30 112.52
CA GLU A 14 -60.30 -37.93 112.09
C GLU A 14 -59.20 -37.23 111.29
N TRP A 15 -57.93 -37.41 111.65
CA TRP A 15 -56.82 -36.80 110.93
C TRP A 15 -56.58 -37.47 109.58
N LYS A 16 -56.79 -38.79 109.49
CA LYS A 16 -56.70 -39.54 108.22
C LYS A 16 -57.78 -39.10 107.24
N GLU A 17 -59.02 -38.97 107.72
CA GLU A 17 -60.14 -38.48 106.91
C GLU A 17 -59.85 -37.06 106.40
N THR A 18 -59.48 -36.15 107.28
CA THR A 18 -59.13 -34.76 106.90
C THR A 18 -57.99 -34.71 105.88
N PHE A 19 -56.94 -35.51 106.06
CA PHE A 19 -55.82 -35.55 105.11
C PHE A 19 -56.26 -36.13 103.76
N ASN A 20 -56.99 -37.24 103.75
CA ASN A 20 -57.42 -37.89 102.52
C ASN A 20 -58.45 -37.03 101.76
N ASP A 21 -59.33 -36.30 102.46
CA ASP A 21 -60.25 -35.34 101.86
C ASP A 21 -59.50 -34.17 101.21
N ASN A 22 -58.42 -33.70 101.84
CA ASN A 22 -57.54 -32.69 101.23
C ASN A 22 -56.79 -33.24 100.01
N VAL A 23 -56.37 -34.51 100.04
CA VAL A 23 -55.78 -35.19 98.87
C VAL A 23 -56.80 -35.27 97.74
N ASP A 24 -58.04 -35.69 98.02
CA ASP A 24 -59.13 -35.71 97.04
C ASP A 24 -59.43 -34.33 96.44
N TYR A 25 -59.42 -33.30 97.28
CA TYR A 25 -59.61 -31.94 96.82
C TYR A 25 -58.49 -31.50 95.88
N LEU A 26 -57.23 -31.80 96.20
CA LEU A 26 -56.07 -31.47 95.38
C LEU A 26 -56.05 -32.23 94.06
N GLU A 27 -56.37 -33.53 94.05
CA GLU A 27 -56.47 -34.33 92.82
C GLU A 27 -57.55 -33.79 91.88
N ASN A 28 -58.72 -33.41 92.42
CA ASN A 28 -59.78 -32.79 91.63
C ASN A 28 -59.38 -31.40 91.10
N LEU A 29 -58.60 -30.63 91.86
CA LEU A 29 -58.10 -29.33 91.43
C LEU A 29 -57.06 -29.46 90.31
N GLU A 30 -56.13 -30.41 90.40
CA GLU A 30 -55.18 -30.73 89.33
C GLU A 30 -55.91 -31.12 88.05
N LYS A 31 -56.93 -31.99 88.16
CA LYS A 31 -57.74 -32.42 87.01
C LYS A 31 -58.50 -31.25 86.37
N ASN A 32 -59.14 -30.40 87.18
CA ASN A 32 -59.84 -29.22 86.67
C ASN A 32 -58.88 -28.23 85.99
N LEU A 33 -57.66 -28.05 86.52
CA LEU A 33 -56.66 -27.17 85.91
C LEU A 33 -56.19 -27.71 84.55
N ASP A 34 -55.93 -29.01 84.46
CA ASP A 34 -55.53 -29.66 83.20
C ASP A 34 -56.64 -29.55 82.13
N GLU A 35 -57.91 -29.75 82.52
CA GLU A 35 -59.04 -29.54 81.63
C GLU A 35 -59.19 -28.07 81.18
N GLN A 36 -58.98 -27.11 82.08
CA GLN A 36 -58.99 -25.68 81.74
C GLN A 36 -57.82 -25.28 80.83
N HIS A 37 -56.62 -25.83 81.04
CA HIS A 37 -55.48 -25.59 80.16
C HIS A 37 -55.71 -26.16 78.77
N LYS A 38 -56.23 -27.39 78.66
CA LYS A 38 -56.61 -27.98 77.36
C LYS A 38 -57.66 -27.13 76.63
N SER A 39 -58.67 -26.65 77.35
CA SER A 39 -59.70 -25.76 76.81
C SER A 39 -59.14 -24.40 76.37
N THR A 40 -58.28 -23.79 77.19
CA THR A 40 -57.66 -22.50 76.88
C THR A 40 -56.73 -22.59 75.68
N ASN A 41 -55.89 -23.62 75.62
CA ASN A 41 -55.00 -23.85 74.47
C ASN A 41 -55.81 -24.11 73.20
N SER A 42 -56.87 -24.93 73.26
CA SER A 42 -57.76 -25.16 72.11
C SER A 42 -58.44 -23.87 71.63
N ARG A 43 -58.75 -22.94 72.53
CA ARG A 43 -59.31 -21.62 72.17
C ARG A 43 -58.27 -20.70 71.54
N ILE A 44 -57.03 -20.73 72.02
CA ILE A 44 -55.91 -19.97 71.44
C ILE A 44 -55.58 -20.51 70.04
N ASP A 45 -55.51 -21.82 69.88
CA ASP A 45 -55.30 -22.47 68.58
C ASP A 45 -56.40 -22.08 67.59
N ASN A 46 -57.67 -22.07 68.03
CA ASN A 46 -58.78 -21.61 67.21
C ASN A 46 -58.66 -20.12 66.81
N LEU A 47 -58.21 -19.24 67.72
CA LEU A 47 -58.05 -17.82 67.40
C LEU A 47 -56.85 -17.56 66.47
N VAL A 48 -55.75 -18.29 66.63
CA VAL A 48 -54.54 -18.07 65.83
C VAL A 48 -54.68 -18.70 64.45
N LEU A 49 -55.20 -19.93 64.37
CA LEU A 49 -55.29 -20.68 63.12
C LEU A 49 -56.53 -20.35 62.29
N HIS A 50 -57.61 -19.86 62.91
CA HIS A 50 -58.90 -19.63 62.23
C HIS A 50 -59.42 -18.17 62.30
N SER A 51 -58.59 -17.19 62.68
CA SER A 51 -59.02 -15.77 62.81
C SER A 51 -59.56 -15.13 61.52
N GLY A 52 -59.30 -15.71 60.35
CA GLY A 52 -59.80 -15.23 59.06
C GLY A 52 -61.02 -15.98 58.50
N GLY A 53 -61.55 -16.99 59.20
CA GLY A 53 -62.53 -17.92 58.62
C GLY A 53 -61.95 -18.64 57.39
N ASP A 54 -62.66 -18.59 56.26
CA ASP A 54 -62.20 -19.15 54.96
C ASP A 54 -61.28 -18.22 54.15
N SER A 55 -60.97 -17.01 54.65
CA SER A 55 -60.10 -16.03 53.96
C SER A 55 -58.67 -16.08 54.50
N PRO A 56 -57.63 -16.09 53.64
CA PRO A 56 -56.25 -15.99 54.09
C PRO A 56 -56.03 -14.67 54.85
N ASN A 57 -55.48 -14.73 56.06
CA ASN A 57 -55.02 -13.54 56.79
C ASN A 57 -53.81 -12.93 56.06
N GLU A 58 -54.04 -11.94 55.19
CA GLU A 58 -52.97 -11.17 54.55
C GLU A 58 -52.90 -9.74 55.11
N VAL A 59 -51.68 -9.24 55.35
CA VAL A 59 -51.45 -7.84 55.74
C VAL A 59 -51.83 -6.94 54.56
N VAL A 60 -52.93 -6.20 54.67
CA VAL A 60 -53.53 -5.40 53.57
C VAL A 60 -52.54 -4.38 52.98
N ASP A 61 -51.67 -3.80 53.81
CA ASP A 61 -50.63 -2.87 53.37
C ASP A 61 -49.60 -3.52 52.44
N ALA A 62 -49.36 -4.83 52.60
CA ALA A 62 -48.46 -5.58 51.72
C ALA A 62 -49.00 -5.73 50.28
N ARG A 63 -50.26 -5.33 50.01
CA ARG A 63 -50.85 -5.30 48.67
C ARG A 63 -50.48 -4.05 47.87
N ILE A 64 -49.73 -3.11 48.44
CA ILE A 64 -49.33 -1.87 47.76
C ILE A 64 -47.89 -2.03 47.27
N ASN A 65 -47.61 -1.72 45.99
CA ASN A 65 -46.23 -1.69 45.47
C ASN A 65 -45.54 -0.35 45.75
N ALA A 66 -44.25 -0.24 45.39
CA ALA A 66 -43.45 0.96 45.65
C ALA A 66 -43.99 2.20 44.93
N GLU A 67 -44.76 2.01 43.86
CA GLU A 67 -45.41 3.04 43.06
C GLU A 67 -46.80 3.43 43.57
N GLY A 68 -47.28 2.83 44.67
CA GLY A 68 -48.58 3.12 45.28
C GLY A 68 -49.79 2.43 44.62
N THR A 69 -49.55 1.47 43.72
CA THR A 69 -50.62 0.66 43.10
C THR A 69 -51.14 -0.38 44.09
N ILE A 70 -52.45 -0.39 44.31
CA ILE A 70 -53.12 -1.32 45.23
C ILE A 70 -53.60 -2.57 44.46
N TYR A 71 -53.21 -3.75 44.92
CA TYR A 71 -53.60 -5.03 44.33
C TYR A 71 -54.73 -5.71 45.12
N PRO A 72 -55.60 -6.51 44.48
CA PRO A 72 -56.70 -7.20 45.18
C PRO A 72 -56.24 -8.14 46.29
N THR A 73 -55.10 -8.80 46.12
CA THR A 73 -54.45 -9.69 47.09
C THR A 73 -52.93 -9.51 47.03
N LEU A 74 -52.21 -9.94 48.07
CA LEU A 74 -50.75 -10.02 48.10
C LEU A 74 -50.25 -10.95 46.99
N TYR A 75 -50.94 -12.06 46.75
CA TYR A 75 -50.63 -12.97 45.66
C TYR A 75 -50.66 -12.26 44.31
N SER A 76 -51.69 -11.46 44.03
CA SER A 76 -51.77 -10.69 42.78
C SER A 76 -50.62 -9.70 42.60
N ARG A 77 -50.14 -9.08 43.70
CA ARG A 77 -48.98 -8.20 43.68
C ARG A 77 -47.68 -8.97 43.39
N LEU A 78 -47.46 -10.09 44.08
CA LEU A 78 -46.29 -10.94 43.88
C LEU A 78 -46.24 -11.49 42.45
N LEU A 79 -47.39 -11.93 41.92
CA LEU A 79 -47.51 -12.38 40.53
C LEU A 79 -47.19 -11.25 39.53
N ALA A 80 -47.65 -10.03 39.79
CA ALA A 80 -47.32 -8.89 38.94
C ALA A 80 -45.82 -8.54 38.99
N LEU A 81 -45.20 -8.63 40.17
CA LEU A 81 -43.76 -8.43 40.35
C LEU A 81 -42.95 -9.52 39.62
N ASP A 82 -43.33 -10.79 39.75
CA ASP A 82 -42.68 -11.91 39.05
C ASP A 82 -42.80 -11.77 37.54
N ASN A 83 -43.97 -11.37 37.03
CA ASN A 83 -44.16 -11.11 35.61
C ASN A 83 -43.27 -9.96 35.12
N LEU A 84 -43.17 -8.86 35.89
CA LEU A 84 -42.30 -7.73 35.56
C LEU A 84 -40.82 -8.12 35.61
N PHE A 85 -40.41 -8.89 36.62
CA PHE A 85 -39.05 -9.40 36.74
C PHE A 85 -38.68 -10.30 35.56
N ASN A 86 -39.57 -11.22 35.19
CA ASN A 86 -39.38 -12.09 34.02
C ASN A 86 -39.27 -11.28 32.74
N LEU A 87 -40.14 -10.28 32.54
CA LEU A 87 -40.08 -9.39 31.38
C LEU A 87 -38.75 -8.63 31.30
N ASN A 88 -38.33 -8.00 32.39
CA ASN A 88 -37.07 -7.26 32.48
C ASN A 88 -35.87 -8.19 32.26
N TYR A 89 -35.91 -9.41 32.80
CA TYR A 89 -34.88 -10.42 32.59
C TYR A 89 -34.78 -10.83 31.12
N THR A 90 -35.91 -11.09 30.46
CA THR A 90 -35.95 -11.41 29.02
C THR A 90 -35.45 -10.26 28.17
N GLU A 91 -35.80 -9.01 28.50
CA GLU A 91 -35.33 -7.84 27.78
C GLU A 91 -33.81 -7.65 27.95
N LEU A 92 -33.29 -7.74 29.18
CA LEU A 92 -31.85 -7.68 29.47
C LEU A 92 -31.09 -8.79 28.74
N LYS A 93 -31.61 -10.02 28.76
CA LYS A 93 -31.01 -11.16 28.05
C LYS A 93 -30.94 -10.91 26.54
N THR A 94 -32.03 -10.41 25.95
CA THR A 94 -32.09 -10.06 24.53
C THR A 94 -31.09 -8.96 24.18
N ARG A 95 -30.97 -7.91 25.02
CA ARG A 95 -29.97 -6.84 24.84
C ARG A 95 -28.55 -7.38 24.93
N GLN A 96 -28.25 -8.28 25.87
CA GLN A 96 -26.94 -8.92 26.01
C GLN A 96 -26.58 -9.76 24.78
N ASP A 97 -27.52 -10.55 24.27
CA ASP A 97 -27.29 -11.39 23.08
C ASP A 97 -27.06 -10.53 21.83
N ASN A 98 -27.81 -9.43 21.68
CA ASN A 98 -27.58 -8.45 20.61
C ASN A 98 -26.20 -7.77 20.72
N GLN A 99 -25.79 -7.36 21.92
CA GLN A 99 -24.47 -6.78 22.17
C GLN A 99 -23.34 -7.76 21.84
N GLN A 100 -23.48 -9.04 22.21
CA GLN A 100 -22.52 -10.07 21.85
C GLN A 100 -22.42 -10.23 20.31
N GLY A 101 -23.55 -10.17 19.61
CA GLY A 101 -23.58 -10.17 18.14
C GLY A 101 -22.80 -8.99 17.54
N GLN A 102 -23.02 -7.78 18.06
CA GLN A 102 -22.30 -6.57 17.62
C GLN A 102 -20.79 -6.65 17.91
N LEU A 103 -20.38 -7.15 19.09
CA LEU A 103 -18.96 -7.34 19.43
C LEU A 103 -18.29 -8.37 18.51
N ASN A 104 -18.98 -9.45 18.16
CA ASN A 104 -18.46 -10.45 17.23
C ASN A 104 -18.26 -9.83 15.83
N GLN A 105 -19.22 -9.04 15.34
CA GLN A 105 -19.08 -8.31 14.07
C GLN A 105 -17.92 -7.31 14.08
N LEU A 106 -17.73 -6.60 15.20
CA LEU A 106 -16.61 -5.68 15.37
C LEU A 106 -15.26 -6.41 15.34
N ASN A 107 -15.15 -7.53 16.07
CA ASN A 107 -13.93 -8.34 16.09
C ASN A 107 -13.57 -8.86 14.70
N VAL A 108 -14.55 -9.31 13.91
CA VAL A 108 -14.35 -9.72 12.52
C VAL A 108 -13.82 -8.54 11.69
N SER A 109 -14.46 -7.37 11.79
CA SER A 109 -14.06 -6.17 11.03
C SER A 109 -12.63 -5.71 11.36
N VAL A 110 -12.26 -5.72 12.63
CA VAL A 110 -10.89 -5.40 13.08
C VAL A 110 -9.90 -6.44 12.56
N GLY A 111 -10.24 -7.73 12.64
CA GLY A 111 -9.43 -8.81 12.08
C GLY A 111 -9.19 -8.65 10.58
N THR A 112 -10.22 -8.27 9.81
CA THR A 112 -10.09 -8.03 8.37
C THR A 112 -9.19 -6.83 8.03
N LEU A 113 -9.31 -5.73 8.79
CA LEU A 113 -8.49 -4.53 8.56
C LEU A 113 -7.04 -4.72 8.96
N MET A 114 -6.83 -5.39 10.10
CA MET A 114 -5.49 -5.57 10.64
C MET A 114 -4.77 -6.76 10.04
N GLY A 115 -5.49 -7.76 9.52
CA GLY A 115 -4.92 -9.08 9.29
C GLY A 115 -4.34 -9.67 10.58
N ALA A 116 -3.97 -10.94 10.59
CA ALA A 116 -2.94 -11.33 11.54
C ALA A 116 -1.66 -10.58 11.11
N TYR A 117 -1.04 -9.83 12.02
CA TYR A 117 0.15 -9.03 11.73
C TYR A 117 1.17 -9.82 10.89
N GLY A 118 1.35 -9.43 9.63
CA GLY A 118 2.34 -10.03 8.72
C GLY A 118 1.82 -11.10 7.75
N GLU A 119 0.53 -11.45 7.76
CA GLU A 119 -0.05 -12.38 6.78
C GLU A 119 -0.14 -11.79 5.37
N THR A 120 0.04 -12.67 4.40
CA THR A 120 -0.09 -12.38 2.96
C THR A 120 -1.55 -12.59 2.55
N LEU A 121 -2.14 -11.63 1.83
CA LEU A 121 -3.40 -11.80 1.13
C LEU A 121 -3.10 -12.24 -0.30
N ASP A 122 -3.25 -13.54 -0.57
CA ASP A 122 -3.07 -14.13 -1.89
C ASP A 122 -4.42 -14.25 -2.61
N LEU A 123 -4.52 -13.65 -3.79
CA LEU A 123 -5.69 -13.73 -4.66
C LEU A 123 -5.29 -14.31 -6.01
N TYR A 124 -6.08 -15.23 -6.55
CA TYR A 124 -5.79 -15.95 -7.79
C TYR A 124 -6.77 -15.55 -8.89
N VAL A 125 -6.23 -15.35 -10.10
CA VAL A 125 -6.96 -15.01 -11.31
C VAL A 125 -6.63 -16.02 -12.41
N ALA A 126 -7.63 -16.54 -13.10
CA ALA A 126 -7.43 -17.45 -14.23
C ALA A 126 -8.60 -17.36 -15.23
N LYS A 127 -8.33 -17.65 -16.51
CA LYS A 127 -9.37 -17.69 -17.55
C LYS A 127 -10.46 -18.75 -17.34
N THR A 128 -10.20 -19.74 -16.47
CA THR A 128 -11.17 -20.75 -16.03
C THR A 128 -11.94 -20.34 -14.77
N GLY A 129 -11.65 -19.18 -14.20
CA GLY A 129 -12.28 -18.65 -13.00
C GLY A 129 -13.68 -18.06 -13.24
N SER A 130 -14.24 -17.45 -12.20
CA SER A 130 -15.56 -16.82 -12.24
C SER A 130 -15.59 -15.58 -11.35
N ASP A 131 -16.08 -14.45 -11.86
CA ASP A 131 -16.27 -13.24 -11.06
C ASP A 131 -17.56 -13.27 -10.23
N GLN A 132 -18.47 -14.22 -10.52
CA GLN A 132 -19.73 -14.38 -9.79
C GLN A 132 -19.59 -15.36 -8.62
N SER A 133 -18.78 -16.40 -8.79
CA SER A 133 -18.67 -17.52 -7.84
C SER A 133 -17.24 -17.84 -7.41
N GLY A 134 -16.23 -17.20 -8.00
CA GLY A 134 -14.86 -17.30 -7.53
C GLY A 134 -14.71 -16.60 -6.18
N ASP A 135 -13.91 -17.19 -5.30
CA ASP A 135 -13.60 -16.65 -3.97
C ASP A 135 -12.16 -16.09 -3.90
N GLY A 136 -11.42 -16.14 -5.01
CA GLY A 136 -10.04 -15.67 -5.10
C GLY A 136 -9.01 -16.68 -4.59
N THR A 137 -9.41 -17.86 -4.12
CA THR A 137 -8.48 -18.95 -3.81
C THR A 137 -7.94 -19.61 -5.08
N GLU A 138 -6.84 -20.35 -4.96
CA GLU A 138 -6.26 -21.07 -6.10
C GLU A 138 -7.24 -22.06 -6.76
N LYS A 139 -8.14 -22.66 -5.97
CA LYS A 139 -9.14 -23.63 -6.46
C LYS A 139 -10.33 -22.96 -7.15
N ASN A 140 -10.72 -21.78 -6.68
CA ASN A 140 -11.84 -21.01 -7.20
C ASN A 140 -11.40 -19.56 -7.55
N PRO A 141 -10.54 -19.40 -8.56
CA PRO A 141 -9.98 -18.08 -8.89
C PRO A 141 -11.03 -17.15 -9.49
N PHE A 142 -10.75 -15.84 -9.45
CA PHE A 142 -11.50 -14.85 -10.21
C PHE A 142 -11.23 -14.98 -11.72
N LEU A 143 -12.18 -14.55 -12.55
CA LEU A 143 -12.03 -14.55 -14.01
C LEU A 143 -11.23 -13.32 -14.48
N THR A 144 -11.41 -12.20 -13.81
CA THR A 144 -10.79 -10.91 -14.15
C THR A 144 -9.82 -10.42 -13.08
N ILE A 145 -8.83 -9.63 -13.51
CA ILE A 145 -7.86 -9.03 -12.58
C ILE A 145 -8.55 -7.97 -11.73
N GLN A 146 -9.46 -7.18 -12.32
CA GLN A 146 -10.20 -6.15 -11.58
C GLN A 146 -11.09 -6.76 -10.48
N ALA A 147 -11.69 -7.94 -10.69
CA ALA A 147 -12.47 -8.61 -9.65
C ALA A 147 -11.61 -8.96 -8.43
N ALA A 148 -10.38 -9.43 -8.64
CA ALA A 148 -9.42 -9.66 -7.55
C ALA A 148 -9.03 -8.35 -6.85
N VAL A 149 -8.72 -7.29 -7.60
CA VAL A 149 -8.39 -5.96 -7.03
C VAL A 149 -9.53 -5.46 -6.13
N ASN A 150 -10.78 -5.66 -6.53
CA ASN A 150 -11.95 -5.21 -5.78
C ASN A 150 -12.16 -5.94 -4.43
N GLN A 151 -11.50 -7.08 -4.20
CA GLN A 151 -11.55 -7.78 -2.92
C GLN A 151 -10.54 -7.25 -1.90
N ILE A 152 -9.58 -6.43 -2.32
CA ILE A 152 -8.55 -5.92 -1.43
C ILE A 152 -9.18 -4.85 -0.51
N PRO A 153 -9.09 -4.98 0.82
CA PRO A 153 -9.52 -3.92 1.72
C PRO A 153 -8.78 -2.62 1.42
N LEU A 154 -9.50 -1.48 1.42
CA LEU A 154 -8.92 -0.16 1.14
C LEU A 154 -7.74 0.18 2.04
N LEU A 155 -7.77 -0.32 3.27
CA LEU A 155 -6.70 -0.24 4.25
C LEU A 155 -6.42 -1.65 4.78
N THR A 156 -5.19 -2.11 4.61
CA THR A 156 -4.74 -3.39 5.15
C THR A 156 -3.29 -3.29 5.62
N SER A 157 -2.92 -4.06 6.64
CA SER A 157 -1.52 -4.24 7.04
C SER A 157 -0.84 -5.44 6.34
N SER A 158 -1.58 -6.17 5.50
CA SER A 158 -1.09 -7.35 4.77
C SER A 158 -0.22 -7.01 3.56
N ARG A 159 0.56 -8.00 3.13
CA ARG A 159 1.18 -8.02 1.80
C ARG A 159 0.20 -8.65 0.82
N VAL A 160 -0.23 -7.91 -0.19
CA VAL A 160 -1.21 -8.40 -1.17
C VAL A 160 -0.48 -8.90 -2.41
N THR A 161 -0.79 -10.12 -2.84
CA THR A 161 -0.31 -10.68 -4.11
C THR A 161 -1.49 -11.18 -4.94
N ILE A 162 -1.60 -10.66 -6.17
CA ILE A 162 -2.51 -11.18 -7.19
C ILE A 162 -1.70 -12.08 -8.12
N TRP A 163 -1.97 -13.38 -8.06
CA TRP A 163 -1.39 -14.42 -8.89
C TRP A 163 -2.22 -14.61 -10.16
N ILE A 164 -1.66 -14.22 -11.30
CA ILE A 164 -2.36 -14.23 -12.59
C ILE A 164 -1.92 -15.44 -13.39
N GLY A 165 -2.87 -16.33 -13.70
CA GLY A 165 -2.65 -17.47 -14.59
C GLY A 165 -2.62 -17.06 -16.05
N ASP A 166 -2.05 -17.92 -16.89
CA ASP A 166 -1.88 -17.71 -18.33
C ASP A 166 -3.20 -17.28 -19.00
N GLY A 167 -3.12 -16.26 -19.85
CA GLY A 167 -4.29 -15.73 -20.54
C GLY A 167 -4.14 -14.30 -21.02
N VAL A 168 -5.12 -13.91 -21.84
CA VAL A 168 -5.29 -12.54 -22.33
C VAL A 168 -6.41 -11.87 -21.53
N TYR A 169 -6.05 -10.81 -20.82
CA TYR A 169 -6.90 -9.99 -19.96
C TYR A 169 -6.95 -8.58 -20.55
N LEU A 170 -7.90 -8.38 -21.47
CA LEU A 170 -8.12 -7.10 -22.14
C LEU A 170 -8.86 -6.13 -21.20
N GLU A 171 -8.24 -5.81 -20.07
CA GLU A 171 -8.76 -5.01 -18.96
C GLU A 171 -7.88 -3.76 -18.73
N ASP A 172 -8.52 -2.63 -18.44
CA ASP A 172 -7.85 -1.47 -17.84
C ASP A 172 -7.94 -1.59 -16.31
N VAL A 173 -6.96 -2.28 -15.71
CA VAL A 173 -6.97 -2.58 -14.27
C VAL A 173 -6.63 -1.32 -13.48
N ALA A 174 -7.46 -0.97 -12.50
CA ALA A 174 -7.29 0.23 -11.69
C ALA A 174 -7.24 -0.08 -10.20
N ILE A 175 -6.08 0.21 -9.60
CA ILE A 175 -5.79 0.12 -8.18
C ILE A 175 -5.92 1.53 -7.57
N ARG A 176 -7.09 1.83 -7.00
CA ARG A 176 -7.43 3.16 -6.50
C ARG A 176 -7.54 3.19 -4.98
N ASN A 177 -6.89 4.17 -4.36
CA ASN A 177 -7.02 4.47 -2.93
C ASN A 177 -6.70 3.29 -1.99
N LEU A 178 -5.87 2.34 -2.44
CA LEU A 178 -5.46 1.19 -1.63
C LEU A 178 -4.22 1.53 -0.82
N LYS A 179 -4.21 1.15 0.46
CA LYS A 179 -3.06 1.25 1.36
C LYS A 179 -2.75 -0.12 1.94
N ALA A 180 -1.61 -0.67 1.56
CA ALA A 180 -1.12 -1.96 2.02
C ALA A 180 0.39 -1.88 2.33
N VAL A 181 0.95 -2.90 2.97
CA VAL A 181 2.42 -3.03 3.06
C VAL A 181 3.01 -3.19 1.67
N SER A 182 2.41 -4.09 0.87
CA SER A 182 2.72 -4.21 -0.54
C SER A 182 1.51 -4.64 -1.38
N ILE A 183 1.51 -4.27 -2.66
CA ILE A 183 0.52 -4.71 -3.65
C ILE A 183 1.29 -5.21 -4.87
N THR A 184 1.25 -6.51 -5.11
CA THR A 184 1.98 -7.16 -6.21
C THR A 184 1.01 -7.79 -7.19
N LEU A 185 1.06 -7.38 -8.45
CA LEU A 185 0.40 -8.07 -9.56
C LEU A 185 1.47 -8.84 -10.33
N ARG A 186 1.32 -10.16 -10.43
CA ARG A 186 2.35 -10.98 -11.07
C ARG A 186 1.79 -12.16 -11.84
N SER A 187 2.53 -12.56 -12.88
CA SER A 187 2.34 -13.90 -13.44
C SER A 187 2.61 -14.96 -12.36
N ARG A 188 1.80 -16.02 -12.40
CA ARG A 188 1.99 -17.21 -11.58
C ARG A 188 3.28 -17.94 -11.93
N GLN A 189 3.72 -17.84 -13.18
CA GLN A 189 4.99 -18.40 -13.63
C GLN A 189 6.13 -17.40 -13.42
N SER A 190 7.32 -17.90 -13.09
CA SER A 190 8.52 -17.08 -13.06
C SER A 190 8.94 -16.70 -14.48
N VAL A 191 9.04 -15.40 -14.75
CA VAL A 191 9.49 -14.87 -16.04
C VAL A 191 10.93 -14.40 -15.93
N THR A 192 11.79 -14.86 -16.84
CA THR A 192 13.20 -14.45 -16.95
C THR A 192 13.55 -13.95 -18.34
N ASP A 193 13.02 -14.60 -19.40
CA ASP A 193 13.10 -14.10 -20.77
C ASP A 193 11.91 -13.19 -21.07
N VAL A 194 12.21 -11.91 -21.31
CA VAL A 194 11.23 -10.88 -21.71
C VAL A 194 11.25 -10.57 -23.20
N THR A 195 12.12 -11.23 -23.97
CA THR A 195 12.28 -11.00 -25.42
C THR A 195 11.32 -11.82 -26.27
N SER A 196 10.75 -12.89 -25.71
CA SER A 196 9.64 -13.68 -26.26
C SER A 196 8.30 -13.25 -25.64
N ASP A 197 7.20 -13.67 -26.27
CA ASP A 197 5.84 -13.42 -25.76
C ASP A 197 5.66 -14.01 -24.36
N LEU A 198 4.99 -13.26 -23.48
CA LEU A 198 4.68 -13.70 -22.12
C LEU A 198 3.28 -14.34 -22.07
N SER A 199 3.10 -15.26 -21.13
CA SER A 199 1.85 -16.02 -21.00
C SER A 199 0.68 -15.20 -20.46
N VAL A 200 0.97 -14.13 -19.72
CA VAL A 200 -0.01 -13.19 -19.17
C VAL A 200 0.04 -11.90 -19.96
N LYS A 201 -1.07 -11.58 -20.63
CA LYS A 201 -1.22 -10.38 -21.47
C LYS A 201 -2.30 -9.47 -20.88
N VAL A 202 -1.98 -8.21 -20.60
CA VAL A 202 -2.88 -7.23 -19.97
C VAL A 202 -2.95 -5.95 -20.80
N ARG A 203 -4.09 -5.25 -20.83
CA ARG A 203 -4.17 -3.97 -21.55
C ARG A 203 -3.44 -2.83 -20.84
N SER A 204 -3.86 -2.53 -19.62
CA SER A 204 -3.19 -1.53 -18.80
C SER A 204 -3.37 -1.77 -17.31
N ILE A 205 -2.46 -1.22 -16.51
CA ILE A 205 -2.50 -1.24 -15.05
C ILE A 205 -2.26 0.17 -14.53
N SER A 206 -3.17 0.67 -13.70
CA SER A 206 -3.12 2.01 -13.12
C SER A 206 -3.10 1.96 -11.59
N PHE A 207 -2.11 2.61 -10.97
CA PHE A 207 -2.07 2.88 -9.53
C PHE A 207 -2.39 4.36 -9.29
N ILE A 208 -3.49 4.64 -8.59
CA ILE A 208 -3.99 6.00 -8.38
C ILE A 208 -4.24 6.22 -6.90
N SER A 209 -3.51 7.17 -6.30
CA SER A 209 -3.60 7.47 -4.86
C SER A 209 -3.42 6.25 -3.97
N SER A 210 -2.59 5.29 -4.41
CA SER A 210 -2.36 4.03 -3.71
C SER A 210 -0.97 4.03 -3.05
N LEU A 211 -0.86 3.52 -1.83
CA LEU A 211 0.33 3.59 -0.99
C LEU A 211 0.83 2.20 -0.56
N GLY A 212 2.13 2.10 -0.31
CA GLY A 212 2.85 0.85 -0.03
C GLY A 212 3.93 0.55 -1.07
N TYR A 213 4.61 -0.58 -0.95
CA TYR A 213 5.45 -1.07 -2.06
C TYR A 213 4.55 -1.68 -3.14
N GLN A 214 4.63 -1.20 -4.37
CA GLN A 214 3.82 -1.70 -5.48
C GLN A 214 4.71 -2.43 -6.47
N GLN A 215 4.19 -3.49 -7.09
CA GLN A 215 4.93 -4.24 -8.08
C GLN A 215 4.03 -4.77 -9.20
N VAL A 216 4.54 -4.68 -10.42
CA VAL A 216 4.05 -5.42 -11.59
C VAL A 216 5.18 -6.32 -12.08
N ASN A 217 4.93 -7.63 -12.19
CA ASN A 217 5.96 -8.61 -12.56
C ASN A 217 5.49 -9.62 -13.62
N GLY A 218 6.26 -9.79 -14.70
CA GLY A 218 6.05 -10.90 -15.63
C GLY A 218 4.81 -10.75 -16.52
N ILE A 219 4.47 -9.53 -16.91
CA ILE A 219 3.26 -9.22 -17.70
C ILE A 219 3.65 -8.58 -19.04
N GLU A 220 3.00 -9.03 -20.11
CA GLU A 220 3.08 -8.38 -21.42
C GLU A 220 1.90 -7.42 -21.63
N PHE A 221 2.19 -6.20 -22.07
CA PHE A 221 1.18 -5.19 -22.33
C PHE A 221 0.77 -5.18 -23.80
N VAL A 222 -0.53 -5.34 -24.04
CA VAL A 222 -1.15 -5.49 -25.36
C VAL A 222 -2.39 -4.62 -25.49
N ASP A 223 -2.98 -4.56 -26.68
CA ASP A 223 -4.18 -3.78 -26.97
C ASP A 223 -4.07 -2.29 -26.56
N GLN A 224 -2.85 -1.72 -26.66
CA GLN A 224 -2.51 -0.39 -26.17
C GLN A 224 -3.26 0.73 -26.92
N ALA A 225 -3.71 0.45 -28.15
CA ALA A 225 -4.56 1.36 -28.89
C ALA A 225 -5.93 1.60 -28.23
N ASN A 226 -6.42 0.66 -27.42
CA ASN A 226 -7.74 0.68 -26.80
C ASN A 226 -7.72 1.03 -25.31
N ILE A 227 -6.56 1.47 -24.78
CA ILE A 227 -6.47 1.99 -23.41
C ILE A 227 -7.41 3.19 -23.27
N SER A 228 -8.26 3.16 -22.25
CA SER A 228 -9.18 4.25 -21.94
C SER A 228 -8.48 5.52 -21.46
N GLY A 229 -9.12 6.67 -21.67
CA GLY A 229 -8.62 7.98 -21.25
C GLY A 229 -7.80 8.72 -22.31
N GLN A 230 -7.45 9.97 -22.01
CA GLN A 230 -6.72 10.84 -22.94
C GLN A 230 -5.24 10.45 -23.06
N LEU A 231 -4.64 10.00 -21.96
CA LEU A 231 -3.27 9.54 -21.91
C LEU A 231 -3.24 8.01 -21.99
N LYS A 232 -2.89 7.47 -23.15
CA LYS A 232 -2.75 6.03 -23.33
C LYS A 232 -1.43 5.55 -22.72
N CYS A 233 -1.52 4.84 -21.62
CA CYS A 233 -0.35 4.33 -20.92
C CYS A 233 -0.55 2.90 -20.41
N ALA A 234 0.42 2.03 -20.69
CA ALA A 234 0.37 0.64 -20.24
C ALA A 234 0.48 0.52 -18.71
N ILE A 235 1.38 1.28 -18.08
CA ILE A 235 1.50 1.39 -16.62
C ILE A 235 1.44 2.85 -16.19
N TYR A 236 0.35 3.21 -15.50
CA TYR A 236 0.09 4.56 -15.02
C TYR A 236 0.22 4.63 -13.49
N SER A 237 0.97 5.59 -12.96
CA SER A 237 1.15 5.80 -11.52
C SER A 237 0.93 7.27 -11.14
N GLU A 238 -0.16 7.55 -10.45
CA GLU A 238 -0.55 8.91 -10.02
C GLU A 238 -0.67 9.01 -8.51
N GLN A 239 -0.01 10.01 -7.92
CA GLN A 239 -0.06 10.28 -6.47
C GLN A 239 0.13 9.02 -5.62
N SER A 240 0.96 8.10 -6.11
CA SER A 240 1.22 6.81 -5.50
C SER A 240 2.63 6.79 -4.90
N SER A 241 3.01 5.72 -4.20
CA SER A 241 4.33 5.59 -3.59
C SER A 241 5.39 5.05 -4.57
N TYR A 242 5.99 3.89 -4.27
CA TYR A 242 7.04 3.28 -5.08
C TYR A 242 6.48 2.10 -5.86
N LEU A 243 6.64 2.10 -7.18
CA LEU A 243 6.22 1.06 -8.09
C LEU A 243 7.44 0.41 -8.78
N ALA A 244 7.62 -0.89 -8.55
CA ALA A 244 8.57 -1.74 -9.25
C ALA A 244 7.90 -2.36 -10.50
N VAL A 245 8.51 -2.19 -11.67
CA VAL A 245 8.05 -2.82 -12.92
C VAL A 245 9.14 -3.76 -13.40
N TRP A 246 8.93 -5.06 -13.22
CA TRP A 246 9.98 -6.06 -13.43
C TRP A 246 9.56 -7.13 -14.42
N ASN A 247 10.49 -7.62 -15.23
CA ASN A 247 10.25 -8.75 -16.15
C ASN A 247 9.02 -8.54 -17.07
N CYS A 248 8.71 -7.30 -17.44
CA CYS A 248 7.55 -6.96 -18.27
C CYS A 248 7.95 -6.76 -19.72
N ARG A 249 6.98 -6.92 -20.62
CA ARG A 249 7.17 -6.78 -22.07
C ARG A 249 6.22 -5.76 -22.66
N PHE A 250 6.77 -4.88 -23.49
CA PHE A 250 6.05 -3.85 -24.24
C PHE A 250 6.43 -3.98 -25.72
N ALA A 251 5.69 -4.81 -26.45
CA ALA A 251 6.05 -5.20 -27.83
C ALA A 251 5.02 -4.83 -28.89
N GLU A 252 3.78 -4.48 -28.52
CA GLU A 252 2.84 -3.89 -29.48
C GLU A 252 3.35 -2.53 -29.94
N THR A 253 3.46 -2.32 -31.25
CA THR A 253 4.02 -1.09 -31.82
C THR A 253 3.16 0.12 -31.46
N THR A 254 3.78 1.06 -30.75
CA THR A 254 3.21 2.38 -30.48
C THR A 254 3.97 3.53 -31.11
N TYR A 255 5.09 3.25 -31.79
CA TYR A 255 5.90 4.23 -32.52
C TYR A 255 5.04 5.16 -33.39
N GLY A 256 5.31 6.46 -33.33
CA GLY A 256 4.55 7.48 -34.07
C GLY A 256 3.14 7.76 -33.51
N LYS A 257 2.72 7.10 -32.42
CA LYS A 257 1.49 7.40 -31.68
C LYS A 257 1.81 8.27 -30.46
N SER A 258 0.86 8.40 -29.53
CA SER A 258 1.02 9.17 -28.28
C SER A 258 1.11 8.29 -27.03
N ASN A 259 1.36 6.99 -27.16
CA ASN A 259 1.39 6.09 -26.01
C ASN A 259 2.67 6.26 -25.19
N ARG A 260 2.58 5.88 -23.91
CA ARG A 260 3.72 5.62 -23.02
C ARG A 260 3.67 4.19 -22.49
N CYS A 261 4.82 3.54 -22.33
CA CYS A 261 4.87 2.29 -21.56
C CYS A 261 4.67 2.59 -20.07
N LEU A 262 5.47 3.51 -19.53
CA LEU A 262 5.48 3.89 -18.13
C LEU A 262 5.16 5.38 -17.97
N PHE A 263 4.23 5.73 -17.09
CA PHE A 263 3.94 7.12 -16.78
C PHE A 263 3.78 7.31 -15.27
N ALA A 264 4.52 8.27 -14.72
CA ALA A 264 4.43 8.66 -13.33
C ALA A 264 4.09 10.14 -13.22
N THR A 265 3.17 10.50 -12.32
CA THR A 265 2.83 11.90 -12.01
C THR A 265 2.61 12.13 -10.51
N GLY A 266 2.90 13.33 -10.01
CA GLY A 266 2.77 13.66 -8.60
C GLY A 266 3.85 12.98 -7.76
N GLY A 267 3.52 12.56 -6.54
CA GLY A 267 4.49 11.92 -5.62
C GLY A 267 5.03 10.53 -6.04
N SER A 268 4.57 10.01 -7.18
CA SER A 268 4.84 8.66 -7.70
C SER A 268 6.30 8.43 -8.08
N LYS A 269 6.78 7.21 -7.80
CA LYS A 269 8.12 6.77 -8.19
C LYS A 269 8.05 5.43 -8.91
N ILE A 270 8.69 5.30 -10.08
CA ILE A 270 8.80 4.03 -10.80
C ILE A 270 10.27 3.61 -10.90
N ALA A 271 10.54 2.35 -10.60
CA ALA A 271 11.82 1.71 -10.91
C ALA A 271 11.59 0.45 -11.73
N THR A 272 12.50 0.19 -12.66
CA THR A 272 12.39 -0.92 -13.62
C THR A 272 13.44 -1.98 -13.36
N ASN A 273 13.26 -3.18 -13.92
CA ASN A 273 14.28 -4.23 -13.95
C ASN A 273 13.92 -5.28 -15.02
N ASN A 274 14.88 -5.63 -15.88
CA ASN A 274 14.74 -6.68 -16.89
C ASN A 274 13.45 -6.57 -17.73
N ASN A 275 13.06 -5.36 -18.16
CA ASN A 275 11.94 -5.19 -19.08
C ASN A 275 12.38 -5.15 -20.55
N TYR A 276 11.45 -5.40 -21.47
CA TYR A 276 11.70 -5.31 -22.92
C TYR A 276 10.75 -4.31 -23.61
N TYR A 277 11.32 -3.38 -24.38
CA TYR A 277 10.59 -2.34 -25.13
C TYR A 277 10.89 -2.41 -26.63
N LEU A 278 9.89 -2.73 -27.46
CA LEU A 278 10.04 -2.84 -28.91
C LEU A 278 9.08 -1.90 -29.62
N ASN A 279 9.61 -1.02 -30.49
CA ASN A 279 8.83 -0.12 -31.33
C ASN A 279 7.85 0.77 -30.54
N GLN A 280 8.29 1.27 -29.38
CA GLN A 280 7.47 2.11 -28.51
C GLN A 280 7.64 3.59 -28.88
N ASN A 281 6.55 4.37 -28.80
CA ASN A 281 6.67 5.82 -28.93
C ASN A 281 7.46 6.38 -27.75
N CYS A 282 7.10 6.06 -26.51
CA CYS A 282 7.82 6.53 -25.34
C CYS A 282 7.89 5.43 -24.30
N ILE A 283 9.10 5.10 -23.84
CA ILE A 283 9.30 4.09 -22.81
C ILE A 283 8.83 4.64 -21.45
N ALA A 284 9.29 5.82 -21.06
CA ALA A 284 8.88 6.39 -19.78
C ALA A 284 8.76 7.90 -19.78
N GLU A 285 7.77 8.41 -19.04
CA GLU A 285 7.63 9.83 -18.76
C GLU A 285 7.35 10.09 -17.27
N ALA A 286 8.21 10.89 -16.65
CA ALA A 286 8.06 11.38 -15.29
C ALA A 286 7.54 12.82 -15.33
N ARG A 287 6.32 13.03 -14.83
CA ARG A 287 5.65 14.34 -14.84
C ARG A 287 5.43 14.90 -13.44
N ASN A 288 5.45 16.22 -13.26
CA ASN A 288 4.97 16.91 -12.05
C ASN A 288 5.50 16.30 -10.73
N LEU A 289 6.80 16.45 -10.48
CA LEU A 289 7.54 15.96 -9.31
C LEU A 289 7.66 14.43 -9.17
N ALA A 290 7.16 13.66 -10.15
CA ALA A 290 7.37 12.23 -10.18
C ALA A 290 8.82 11.86 -10.48
N ASP A 291 9.18 10.62 -10.18
CA ASP A 291 10.52 10.09 -10.40
C ASP A 291 10.49 8.75 -11.14
N ILE A 292 11.27 8.58 -12.20
CA ILE A 292 11.43 7.28 -12.89
C ILE A 292 12.90 6.91 -13.04
N ASN A 293 13.23 5.65 -12.76
CA ASN A 293 14.55 5.06 -12.99
C ASN A 293 14.47 3.88 -13.98
N ILE A 294 15.13 4.03 -15.13
CA ILE A 294 15.33 2.96 -16.12
C ILE A 294 16.61 2.19 -15.80
N ASP A 295 16.45 0.91 -15.48
CA ASP A 295 17.54 0.05 -15.05
C ASP A 295 18.41 -0.42 -16.24
N PRO A 296 19.74 -0.57 -16.08
CA PRO A 296 20.62 -1.03 -17.17
C PRO A 296 20.32 -2.44 -17.69
N SER A 297 19.58 -3.26 -16.93
CA SER A 297 19.13 -4.58 -17.37
C SER A 297 17.94 -4.54 -18.33
N ASP A 298 17.22 -3.41 -18.40
CA ASP A 298 16.16 -3.21 -19.39
C ASP A 298 16.73 -3.20 -20.81
N GLN A 299 15.94 -3.67 -21.76
CA GLN A 299 16.34 -3.91 -23.14
C GLN A 299 15.31 -3.32 -24.10
N GLY A 300 15.73 -2.87 -25.27
CA GLY A 300 14.76 -2.41 -26.26
C GLY A 300 15.36 -1.81 -27.52
N THR A 301 14.58 -1.82 -28.61
CA THR A 301 14.97 -1.27 -29.90
C THR A 301 13.77 -0.70 -30.67
N GLY A 302 14.05 0.16 -31.64
CA GLY A 302 13.03 0.79 -32.49
C GLY A 302 12.16 1.83 -31.76
N ASN A 303 12.57 2.26 -30.57
CA ASN A 303 11.79 3.21 -29.76
C ASN A 303 12.07 4.66 -30.20
N ASP A 304 11.08 5.55 -30.05
CA ASP A 304 11.27 6.96 -30.39
C ASP A 304 11.88 7.74 -29.21
N TYR A 305 11.18 7.76 -28.07
CA TYR A 305 11.67 8.34 -26.81
C TYR A 305 12.02 7.26 -25.78
N GLY A 306 13.20 7.34 -25.19
CA GLY A 306 13.58 6.56 -24.02
C GLY A 306 12.87 7.12 -22.79
N ILE A 307 13.44 8.15 -22.18
CA ILE A 307 12.83 8.83 -21.04
C ILE A 307 12.47 10.29 -21.34
N ILE A 308 11.38 10.77 -20.75
CA ILE A 308 11.00 12.17 -20.74
C ILE A 308 10.88 12.62 -19.29
N ALA A 309 11.60 13.67 -18.92
CA ALA A 309 11.41 14.37 -17.65
C ALA A 309 10.61 15.64 -17.92
N ASP A 310 9.35 15.71 -17.50
CA ASP A 310 8.44 16.84 -17.71
C ASP A 310 8.05 17.46 -16.37
N ASN A 311 8.80 18.46 -15.90
CA ASN A 311 8.63 18.96 -14.52
C ASN A 311 8.76 17.84 -13.45
N GLY A 312 9.43 16.74 -13.79
CA GLY A 312 9.72 15.59 -12.93
C GLY A 312 11.19 15.17 -13.05
N THR A 313 11.59 14.06 -12.44
CA THR A 313 12.95 13.51 -12.54
C THR A 313 12.95 12.18 -13.27
N ALA A 314 13.88 11.98 -14.20
CA ALA A 314 14.07 10.71 -14.86
C ALA A 314 15.55 10.32 -14.89
N ARG A 315 15.84 9.03 -14.68
CA ARG A 315 17.20 8.48 -14.66
C ARG A 315 17.33 7.36 -15.67
N ILE A 316 18.39 7.39 -16.46
CA ILE A 316 18.75 6.33 -17.41
C ILE A 316 20.26 6.25 -17.52
N LYS A 317 20.83 5.06 -17.50
CA LYS A 317 22.25 4.91 -17.85
C LYS A 317 22.37 4.95 -19.37
N VAL A 318 23.11 5.89 -19.94
CA VAL A 318 23.31 5.97 -21.41
C VAL A 318 24.38 4.98 -21.87
N VAL A 319 25.56 5.03 -21.26
CA VAL A 319 26.67 4.14 -21.60
C VAL A 319 26.36 2.72 -21.16
N GLY A 320 26.34 1.79 -22.12
CA GLY A 320 26.02 0.38 -21.88
C GLY A 320 24.53 0.09 -21.74
N SER A 321 23.65 1.08 -22.01
CA SER A 321 22.21 0.82 -22.10
C SER A 321 21.90 -0.17 -23.22
N LYS A 322 21.09 -1.18 -22.90
CA LYS A 322 20.47 -2.04 -23.90
C LYS A 322 19.11 -1.50 -24.37
N VAL A 323 18.61 -0.43 -23.73
CA VAL A 323 17.47 0.33 -24.22
C VAL A 323 17.94 1.33 -25.26
N LYS A 324 17.51 1.14 -26.51
CA LYS A 324 17.79 2.03 -27.63
C LYS A 324 16.53 2.80 -28.03
N ALA A 325 16.70 4.10 -28.22
CA ALA A 325 15.67 5.01 -28.69
C ALA A 325 16.29 6.14 -29.54
N ASN A 326 15.55 6.70 -30.48
CA ASN A 326 16.00 7.85 -31.29
C ASN A 326 16.36 9.06 -30.42
N ARG A 327 15.64 9.24 -29.32
CA ARG A 327 15.87 10.24 -28.28
C ARG A 327 15.94 9.55 -26.94
N ILE A 328 17.16 9.21 -26.52
CA ILE A 328 17.35 8.41 -25.29
C ILE A 328 16.80 9.12 -24.06
N ALA A 329 16.90 10.45 -24.01
CA ALA A 329 16.31 11.26 -22.96
C ALA A 329 15.96 12.66 -23.46
N GLU A 330 14.86 13.20 -22.93
CA GLU A 330 14.37 14.56 -23.22
C GLU A 330 13.98 15.27 -21.92
N VAL A 331 14.33 16.54 -21.82
CA VAL A 331 13.88 17.45 -20.76
C VAL A 331 12.76 18.34 -21.30
N ARG A 332 11.64 18.42 -20.58
CA ARG A 332 10.53 19.33 -20.83
C ARG A 332 10.23 20.13 -19.57
N ASN A 333 9.79 21.37 -19.76
CA ASN A 333 9.54 22.31 -18.66
C ASN A 333 10.77 22.34 -17.70
N GLN A 334 10.55 22.23 -16.39
CA GLN A 334 11.61 22.19 -15.38
C GLN A 334 12.02 20.74 -15.03
N GLY A 335 11.93 19.82 -16.00
CA GLY A 335 12.33 18.43 -15.80
C GLY A 335 13.83 18.27 -15.55
N ASN A 336 14.21 17.17 -14.91
CA ASN A 336 15.59 16.82 -14.63
C ASN A 336 15.91 15.41 -15.14
N VAL A 337 16.95 15.29 -15.96
CA VAL A 337 17.43 14.00 -16.47
C VAL A 337 18.80 13.68 -15.86
N VAL A 338 18.95 12.47 -15.33
CA VAL A 338 20.21 11.93 -14.81
C VAL A 338 20.70 10.79 -15.70
N THR A 339 21.75 11.02 -16.49
CA THR A 339 22.27 10.05 -17.49
C THR A 339 23.43 9.17 -17.02
N GLY A 340 23.99 9.48 -15.84
CA GLY A 340 25.37 9.14 -15.53
C GLY A 340 26.38 9.83 -16.46
N LYS A 341 27.66 9.52 -16.28
CA LYS A 341 28.75 10.09 -17.08
C LYS A 341 28.82 9.45 -18.47
N ILE A 342 28.75 10.28 -19.49
CA ILE A 342 28.94 9.91 -20.89
C ILE A 342 30.39 10.21 -21.27
N ILE A 343 31.10 9.23 -21.85
CA ILE A 343 32.48 9.39 -22.32
C ILE A 343 32.58 8.85 -23.74
N ARG A 344 33.09 9.67 -24.67
CA ARG A 344 33.42 9.26 -26.04
C ARG A 344 34.90 9.52 -26.30
N GLN A 345 35.57 8.58 -26.96
CA GLN A 345 36.92 8.80 -27.47
C GLN A 345 36.89 9.76 -28.67
N ILE A 346 37.88 10.64 -28.75
CA ILE A 346 38.13 11.47 -29.93
C ILE A 346 39.22 10.78 -30.75
N THR A 347 38.99 10.61 -32.05
CA THR A 347 39.90 9.93 -32.99
C THR A 347 40.14 10.79 -34.24
N ASN A 348 41.03 10.33 -35.13
CA ASN A 348 41.30 11.00 -36.40
C ASN A 348 40.08 11.16 -37.31
N ASP A 349 39.00 10.41 -37.08
CA ASP A 349 37.75 10.58 -37.81
C ASP A 349 37.04 11.89 -37.47
N ASP A 350 37.32 12.46 -36.30
CA ASP A 350 36.75 13.72 -35.83
C ASP A 350 37.48 14.96 -36.36
N ILE A 351 38.62 14.78 -37.06
CA ILE A 351 39.44 15.89 -37.58
C ILE A 351 38.62 16.72 -38.58
N SER A 352 38.53 18.03 -38.34
CA SER A 352 37.81 18.96 -39.21
C SER A 352 38.67 19.56 -40.33
N ASP A 353 39.99 19.66 -40.14
CA ASP A 353 40.95 20.22 -41.11
C ASP A 353 42.07 19.21 -41.35
N ARG A 354 41.83 18.29 -42.29
CA ARG A 354 42.75 17.19 -42.60
C ARG A 354 44.00 17.63 -43.36
N ASP A 355 44.03 18.84 -43.89
CA ASP A 355 45.19 19.38 -44.60
C ASP A 355 46.27 19.86 -43.63
N ASN A 356 45.86 20.26 -42.42
CA ASN A 356 46.72 20.91 -41.43
C ASN A 356 46.89 20.15 -40.12
N ILE A 357 45.97 19.22 -39.82
CA ILE A 357 45.97 18.39 -38.61
C ILE A 357 46.21 16.94 -39.01
N THR A 358 47.30 16.35 -38.51
CA THR A 358 47.71 14.99 -38.90
C THR A 358 47.27 13.93 -37.90
N ASN A 359 46.94 14.33 -36.67
CA ASN A 359 46.55 13.42 -35.61
C ASN A 359 45.73 14.15 -34.55
N VAL A 360 44.72 13.48 -34.00
CA VAL A 360 44.01 13.88 -32.79
C VAL A 360 43.67 12.64 -31.95
N ASN A 361 43.87 12.74 -30.65
CA ASN A 361 43.38 11.75 -29.71
C ASN A 361 42.93 12.40 -28.41
N GLY A 362 42.02 11.75 -27.69
CA GLY A 362 41.58 12.23 -26.39
C GLY A 362 40.17 11.78 -26.05
N THR A 363 39.51 12.54 -25.17
CA THR A 363 38.16 12.24 -24.73
C THR A 363 37.30 13.48 -24.66
N ILE A 364 36.02 13.29 -24.95
CA ILE A 364 34.96 14.24 -24.63
C ILE A 364 33.98 13.57 -23.67
N LYS A 365 33.58 14.31 -22.63
CA LYS A 365 32.80 13.82 -21.50
C LYS A 365 31.58 14.71 -21.32
N ARG A 366 30.41 14.12 -21.08
CA ARG A 366 29.18 14.85 -20.75
C ARG A 366 28.61 14.35 -19.43
N GLU A 367 28.29 15.28 -18.54
CA GLU A 367 27.63 15.05 -17.25
C GLU A 367 26.47 16.05 -17.12
N GLY A 368 25.24 15.57 -17.36
CA GLY A 368 24.08 16.45 -17.54
C GLY A 368 24.30 17.36 -18.75
N ASP A 369 24.17 18.67 -18.55
CA ASP A 369 24.36 19.68 -19.59
C ASP A 369 25.80 20.21 -19.63
N THR A 370 26.69 19.70 -18.79
CA THR A 370 28.10 20.11 -18.78
C THR A 370 28.94 19.16 -19.63
N VAL A 371 29.69 19.72 -20.57
CA VAL A 371 30.63 18.98 -21.43
C VAL A 371 32.05 19.39 -21.10
N THR A 372 32.94 18.41 -20.96
CA THR A 372 34.37 18.60 -20.78
C THR A 372 35.14 17.89 -21.87
N ILE A 373 36.09 18.58 -22.51
CA ILE A 373 37.01 18.00 -23.50
C ILE A 373 38.44 17.99 -22.98
N ALA A 374 39.19 16.96 -23.36
CA ALA A 374 40.64 16.92 -23.24
C ALA A 374 41.20 16.16 -24.45
N ILE A 375 41.92 16.86 -25.33
CA ILE A 375 42.50 16.30 -26.56
C ILE A 375 43.97 16.73 -26.73
N LYS A 376 44.74 15.86 -27.38
CA LYS A 376 46.02 16.19 -28.02
C LYS A 376 45.78 16.22 -29.52
N TYR A 377 46.42 17.17 -30.22
CA TYR A 377 46.47 17.18 -31.67
C TYR A 377 47.89 17.47 -32.17
N GLU A 378 48.18 17.09 -33.41
CA GLU A 378 49.45 17.32 -34.08
C GLU A 378 49.25 18.10 -35.38
N CYS A 379 50.17 19.02 -35.65
CA CYS A 379 50.17 19.83 -36.87
C CYS A 379 51.58 19.92 -37.46
N ASN A 380 51.69 19.68 -38.77
CA ASN A 380 53.00 19.56 -39.44
C ASN A 380 53.36 20.77 -40.32
N ASN A 381 52.38 21.54 -40.78
CA ASN A 381 52.61 22.71 -41.63
C ASN A 381 52.29 24.00 -40.86
N TYR A 382 53.25 24.92 -40.77
CA TYR A 382 53.00 26.26 -40.24
C TYR A 382 52.43 27.09 -41.39
N PRO A 383 51.17 27.56 -41.36
CA PRO A 383 50.70 28.47 -42.38
C PRO A 383 51.53 29.75 -42.28
N SER A 384 52.07 30.19 -43.40
CA SER A 384 52.92 31.38 -43.51
C SER A 384 52.22 32.69 -43.13
N ASP A 385 50.94 32.64 -42.77
CA ASP A 385 50.13 33.81 -42.46
C ASP A 385 49.71 33.84 -40.98
N THR A 386 49.95 34.98 -40.36
CA THR A 386 49.90 35.21 -38.91
C THR A 386 48.49 35.15 -38.30
N SER A 387 47.45 34.89 -39.11
CA SER A 387 46.03 34.90 -38.72
C SER A 387 45.32 33.53 -38.72
N ASN A 388 45.95 32.44 -39.16
CA ASN A 388 45.20 31.20 -39.46
C ASN A 388 44.87 30.35 -38.22
N THR A 389 43.63 30.47 -37.76
CA THR A 389 43.00 29.60 -36.76
C THR A 389 42.57 28.29 -37.43
N ARG A 390 43.06 27.14 -36.95
CA ARG A 390 42.76 25.81 -37.52
C ARG A 390 41.50 25.22 -36.91
N ASN A 391 40.71 24.49 -37.70
CA ASN A 391 39.60 23.68 -37.20
C ASN A 391 40.13 22.30 -36.79
N VAL A 392 40.43 22.11 -35.51
CA VAL A 392 41.01 20.87 -34.99
C VAL A 392 40.02 19.72 -35.12
N ILE A 393 38.86 19.84 -34.49
CA ILE A 393 37.77 18.85 -34.60
C ILE A 393 36.41 19.52 -34.77
N LEU A 394 35.48 18.80 -35.40
CA LEU A 394 34.06 19.07 -35.26
C LEU A 394 33.58 18.35 -33.99
N VAL A 395 32.95 19.08 -33.06
CA VAL A 395 32.42 18.46 -31.84
C VAL A 395 31.30 17.48 -32.23
N PRO A 396 31.38 16.20 -31.79
CA PRO A 396 30.36 15.21 -32.09
C PRO A 396 28.97 15.63 -31.62
N ALA A 397 27.94 15.17 -32.32
CA ALA A 397 26.55 15.35 -31.91
C ALA A 397 26.32 14.79 -30.49
N GLY A 398 25.46 15.45 -29.74
CA GLY A 398 25.21 15.28 -28.31
C GLY A 398 26.23 15.92 -27.37
N PHE A 399 27.22 16.64 -27.89
CA PHE A 399 28.20 17.39 -27.10
C PHE A 399 28.34 18.86 -27.55
N GLN A 400 27.61 19.25 -28.59
CA GLN A 400 27.77 20.57 -29.21
C GLN A 400 27.32 21.68 -28.27
N ARG A 401 28.00 22.81 -28.27
CA ARG A 401 27.61 23.95 -27.42
C ARG A 401 26.29 24.56 -27.88
N ASP A 402 25.66 25.30 -26.99
CA ASP A 402 24.63 26.25 -27.40
C ASP A 402 25.24 27.33 -28.31
N GLN A 403 24.51 27.70 -29.36
CA GLN A 403 24.88 28.73 -30.34
C GLN A 403 24.63 30.15 -29.81
N SER A 404 23.94 30.26 -28.68
CA SER A 404 23.48 31.48 -28.02
C SER A 404 24.58 32.23 -27.24
N TYR A 405 25.61 32.73 -27.94
CA TYR A 405 26.72 33.55 -27.40
C TYR A 405 27.60 32.87 -26.31
N PRO A 406 28.86 33.32 -26.09
CA PRO A 406 29.65 34.20 -26.97
C PRO A 406 29.98 33.49 -28.29
N ALA A 407 30.23 34.22 -29.38
CA ALA A 407 30.55 33.60 -30.68
C ALA A 407 31.82 32.70 -30.64
N TYR A 408 32.69 32.96 -29.67
CA TYR A 408 33.90 32.20 -29.39
C TYR A 408 33.96 31.90 -27.90
N HIS A 409 33.98 30.62 -27.53
CA HIS A 409 34.16 30.19 -26.14
C HIS A 409 35.62 29.79 -25.92
N PRO A 410 36.36 30.47 -25.02
CA PRO A 410 37.78 30.18 -24.84
C PRO A 410 38.01 28.79 -24.25
N LEU A 411 39.02 28.08 -24.76
CA LEU A 411 39.52 26.82 -24.22
C LEU A 411 40.98 26.98 -23.81
N ALA A 412 41.43 26.17 -22.86
CA ALA A 412 42.83 26.14 -22.47
C ALA A 412 43.67 25.45 -23.56
N LEU A 413 44.78 26.08 -23.92
CA LEU A 413 45.81 25.51 -24.80
C LEU A 413 47.09 25.34 -23.98
N TYR A 414 47.56 24.10 -23.84
CA TYR A 414 48.86 23.83 -23.22
C TYR A 414 49.95 23.77 -24.29
N ARG A 415 51.06 24.46 -24.01
CA ARG A 415 52.10 24.81 -24.99
C ARG A 415 53.05 23.65 -25.30
N ASN A 416 53.56 23.66 -26.53
CA ASN A 416 54.86 23.09 -26.89
C ASN A 416 55.90 24.22 -27.06
N GLU A 417 57.18 23.88 -27.29
CA GLU A 417 58.29 24.85 -27.34
C GLU A 417 58.20 25.86 -28.51
N THR A 418 57.33 25.64 -29.50
CA THR A 418 57.28 26.38 -30.78
C THR A 418 56.02 27.26 -30.94
N GLN A 419 55.29 27.54 -29.86
CA GLN A 419 54.02 28.30 -29.93
C GLN A 419 54.23 29.80 -30.27
N PRO A 420 53.39 30.39 -31.14
CA PRO A 420 53.42 31.82 -31.44
C PRO A 420 52.90 32.67 -30.26
N ALA A 421 53.26 33.96 -30.25
CA ALA A 421 52.90 34.91 -29.18
C ALA A 421 51.38 35.08 -28.95
N GLY A 422 50.55 34.73 -29.95
CA GLY A 422 49.08 34.80 -29.88
C GLY A 422 48.36 33.47 -29.68
N ALA A 423 49.08 32.40 -29.32
CA ALA A 423 48.56 31.04 -29.24
C ALA A 423 47.31 30.94 -28.36
N ARG A 424 46.24 30.37 -28.91
CA ARG A 424 44.92 30.29 -28.26
C ARG A 424 44.11 29.13 -28.80
N ALA A 425 43.20 28.60 -27.99
CA ALA A 425 42.19 27.62 -28.41
C ALA A 425 40.79 28.09 -28.02
N GLY A 426 39.78 27.55 -28.69
CA GLY A 426 38.40 27.89 -28.39
C GLY A 426 37.40 27.03 -29.15
N LEU A 427 36.13 27.27 -28.88
CA LEU A 427 34.99 26.61 -29.50
C LEU A 427 34.12 27.66 -30.21
N THR A 428 33.98 27.50 -31.52
CA THR A 428 33.19 28.40 -32.38
C THR A 428 31.68 28.12 -32.28
N GLN A 429 30.83 29.02 -32.77
CA GLN A 429 29.36 28.79 -32.85
C GLN A 429 28.98 27.57 -33.69
N ALA A 430 29.80 27.20 -34.69
CA ALA A 430 29.62 25.98 -35.48
C ALA A 430 30.06 24.71 -34.72
N SER A 431 30.28 24.79 -33.40
CA SER A 431 30.76 23.71 -32.55
C SER A 431 32.05 23.06 -33.07
N ARG A 432 32.96 23.88 -33.62
CA ARG A 432 34.32 23.44 -33.97
C ARG A 432 35.31 23.86 -32.90
N VAL A 433 36.09 22.91 -32.42
CA VAL A 433 37.26 23.20 -31.61
C VAL A 433 38.32 23.75 -32.54
N VAL A 434 38.79 24.95 -32.23
CA VAL A 434 39.76 25.66 -33.04
C VAL A 434 41.00 26.00 -32.24
N ALA A 435 42.14 26.09 -32.92
CA ALA A 435 43.38 26.52 -32.30
C ALA A 435 44.26 27.34 -33.25
N TYR A 436 44.87 28.37 -32.70
CA TYR A 436 46.02 29.04 -33.28
C TYR A 436 47.25 28.57 -32.52
N SER A 437 48.10 27.78 -33.18
CA SER A 437 49.23 27.09 -32.56
C SER A 437 50.42 26.92 -33.51
N GLY A 438 51.61 26.70 -32.92
CA GLY A 438 52.82 26.31 -33.65
C GLY A 438 52.82 24.82 -34.03
N ASN A 439 53.80 24.40 -34.84
CA ASN A 439 53.95 23.02 -35.30
C ASN A 439 54.22 22.04 -34.15
N GLY A 440 53.87 20.77 -34.36
CA GLY A 440 54.06 19.68 -33.41
C GLY A 440 52.81 19.36 -32.58
N SER A 441 53.02 18.69 -31.45
CA SER A 441 51.95 18.27 -30.53
C SER A 441 51.47 19.43 -29.65
N SER A 442 50.16 19.62 -29.54
CA SER A 442 49.53 20.59 -28.63
C SER A 442 48.34 19.95 -27.92
N TYR A 443 47.95 20.50 -26.76
CA TYR A 443 46.86 19.95 -25.95
C TYR A 443 45.79 21.00 -25.69
N ILE A 444 44.53 20.62 -25.88
CA ILE A 444 43.36 21.48 -25.62
C ILE A 444 42.49 20.84 -24.56
N SER A 445 42.06 21.64 -23.60
CA SER A 445 41.05 21.24 -22.62
C SER A 445 40.10 22.38 -22.29
N GLY A 446 38.92 22.02 -21.80
CA GLY A 446 37.97 23.01 -21.28
C GLY A 446 36.57 22.44 -21.14
N THR A 447 35.66 23.31 -20.72
CA THR A 447 34.30 22.95 -20.35
C THR A 447 33.31 23.96 -20.90
N TRP A 448 32.12 23.50 -21.30
CA TRP A 448 31.01 24.33 -21.75
C TRP A 448 29.66 23.68 -21.42
N VAL A 449 28.57 24.42 -21.64
CA VAL A 449 27.20 23.94 -21.49
C VAL A 449 26.62 23.57 -22.86
N THR A 450 25.91 22.45 -22.93
CA THR A 450 25.25 21.93 -24.13
C THR A 450 23.74 21.85 -23.93
N ASN A 451 22.99 22.25 -24.96
CA ASN A 451 21.55 21.98 -25.08
C ASN A 451 21.27 20.90 -26.15
N ASP A 452 22.32 20.25 -26.65
CA ASP A 452 22.25 19.22 -27.68
C ASP A 452 21.55 17.98 -27.10
N PRO A 453 20.70 17.27 -27.86
CA PRO A 453 20.07 16.04 -27.37
C PRO A 453 21.10 15.05 -26.84
N ILE A 454 20.75 14.32 -25.79
CA ILE A 454 21.66 13.34 -25.20
C ILE A 454 22.03 12.29 -26.25
N PRO A 455 23.34 12.05 -26.52
CA PRO A 455 23.76 11.19 -27.60
C PRO A 455 23.40 9.73 -27.35
N ILE A 456 23.09 9.02 -28.43
CA ILE A 456 23.03 7.56 -28.43
C ILE A 456 24.47 7.05 -28.58
N ILE A 457 24.91 6.19 -27.65
CA ILE A 457 26.26 5.61 -27.62
C ILE A 457 26.18 4.11 -27.83
#